data_AF-A0A7X8E529-F1
#
_entry.id   AF-A0A7X8E529-F1
#
_cell.length_a   1.000
_cell.length_b   1.000
_cell.length_c   1.000
_cell.angle_alpha   90.00
_cell.angle_beta   90.00
_cell.angle_gamma   90.00
#
_symmetry.space_group_name_H-M   'P 1'
#
loop_
_entity.id
_entity.type
_entity.pdbx_description
1 polymer ?
#
loop_
_entity_poly.entity_id
_entity_poly.type
_entity_poly.pdbx_seq_one_letter_code
_entity_poly.pdbx_strand_id
1 'polypeptide(L)'
;MDIALPVLGGLGLFLYGMNLMGMGLQKAAGEKLRRLIEILTNNRLMGVIVGTLVTMVIQSSSATTVMVIGFVNAGIMTLSQAV
;
A
#
# COMPACT_ATOMS: atom_id res chain seq x y z
N MET A 1 -7.42 -33.02 1.23
CA MET A 1 -7.64 -31.80 2.06
C MET A 1 -6.36 -30.96 2.18
N ASP A 2 -5.30 -31.38 1.49
CA ASP A 2 -3.92 -30.96 1.70
C ASP A 2 -3.61 -29.57 1.13
N ILE A 3 -4.44 -29.10 0.19
CA ILE A 3 -4.28 -27.79 -0.47
C ILE A 3 -5.29 -26.77 0.07
N ALA A 4 -6.49 -27.21 0.47
CA ALA A 4 -7.54 -26.32 0.96
C ALA A 4 -7.14 -25.64 2.28
N LEU A 5 -6.54 -26.39 3.21
CA LEU A 5 -6.09 -25.86 4.50
C LEU A 5 -5.01 -24.76 4.37
N PRO A 6 -3.91 -24.96 3.61
CA PRO A 6 -2.91 -23.91 3.43
C PRO A 6 -3.42 -22.71 2.63
N VAL A 7 -4.32 -22.90 1.66
CA VAL A 7 -4.94 -21.77 0.94
C VAL A 7 -5.83 -20.95 1.86
N LEU A 8 -6.67 -21.58 2.68
CA LEU A 8 -7.52 -20.88 3.64
C LEU A 8 -6.71 -20.21 4.75
N GLY A 9 -5.67 -20.87 5.27
CA GLY A 9 -4.76 -20.30 6.26
C GLY A 9 -3.95 -19.13 5.71
N GLY A 10 -3.42 -19.26 4.49
CA GLY A 10 -2.71 -18.20 3.78
C GLY A 10 -3.60 -17.00 3.49
N LEU A 11 -4.85 -17.24 3.06
CA LEU A 11 -5.84 -16.20 2.85
C LEU A 11 -6.21 -15.49 4.16
N GLY A 12 -6.41 -16.24 5.26
CA GLY A 12 -6.68 -15.68 6.58
C GLY A 12 -5.56 -14.76 7.08
N LEU A 13 -4.30 -15.23 6.97
CA LEU A 13 -3.12 -14.42 7.30
C LEU A 13 -2.98 -13.19 6.40
N PHE A 14 -3.27 -13.33 5.11
CA PHE A 14 -3.25 -12.22 4.16
C PHE A 14 -4.28 -11.14 4.50
N LEU A 15 -5.55 -11.53 4.72
CA LEU A 15 -6.63 -10.61 5.12
C LEU A 15 -6.31 -9.91 6.45
N TYR A 16 -5.75 -10.64 7.41
CA TYR A 16 -5.32 -10.08 8.70
C TYR A 16 -4.15 -9.09 8.52
N GLY A 17 -3.17 -9.42 7.69
CA GLY A 17 -2.07 -8.51 7.33
C GLY A 17 -2.56 -7.23 6.66
N MET A 18 -3.56 -7.32 5.79
CA MET A 18 -4.19 -6.13 5.18
C MET A 18 -4.93 -5.26 6.21
N ASN A 19 -5.63 -5.87 7.16
CA ASN A 19 -6.29 -5.14 8.24
C ASN A 19 -5.27 -4.40 9.13
N LEU A 20 -4.17 -5.06 9.49
CA LEU A 20 -3.05 -4.47 10.22
C LEU A 20 -2.38 -3.33 9.45
N MET A 21 -2.21 -3.46 8.13
CA MET A 21 -1.70 -2.37 7.28
C MET A 21 -2.64 -1.16 7.30
N GLY A 22 -3.95 -1.36 7.21
CA GLY A 22 -4.93 -0.29 7.29
C GLY A 22 -4.85 0.48 8.62
N MET A 23 -4.82 -0.23 9.75
CA MET A 23 -4.69 0.39 11.07
C MET A 23 -3.32 1.06 11.29
N GLY A 24 -2.23 0.41 10.83
CA GLY A 24 -0.87 0.93 10.93
C GLY A 24 -0.70 2.21 10.11
N LEU A 25 -1.24 2.23 8.90
CA LEU A 25 -1.29 3.42 8.06
C LEU A 25 -2.17 4.50 8.68
N GLN A 26 -3.36 4.18 9.21
CA GLN A 26 -4.23 5.16 9.86
C GLN A 26 -3.55 5.80 11.10
N LYS A 27 -2.78 5.01 11.85
CA LYS A 27 -2.02 5.45 13.03
C LYS A 27 -0.76 6.23 12.66
N ALA A 28 -0.10 5.87 11.56
CA ALA A 28 1.06 6.57 11.01
C ALA A 28 0.67 7.84 10.23
N ALA A 29 -0.52 7.87 9.64
CA ALA A 29 -1.10 8.95 8.83
C ALA A 29 -1.55 10.17 9.64
N GLY A 30 -1.05 10.31 10.88
CA GLY A 30 -1.18 11.56 11.63
C GLY A 30 -0.47 12.73 10.93
N GLU A 31 -0.45 13.88 11.62
CA GLU A 31 0.14 15.16 11.20
C GLU A 31 1.49 15.04 10.46
N LYS A 32 2.37 14.12 10.88
CA LYS A 32 3.70 13.94 10.28
C LYS A 32 3.66 13.36 8.86
N LEU A 33 2.84 12.34 8.60
CA LEU A 33 2.72 11.78 7.24
C LEU A 33 2.00 12.77 6.32
N ARG A 34 1.02 13.50 6.86
CA ARG A 34 0.31 14.55 6.11
C ARG A 34 1.24 15.66 5.66
N ARG A 35 2.11 16.17 6.56
CA ARG A 35 3.17 17.12 6.22
C ARG A 35 4.20 16.55 5.25
N LEU A 36 4.59 15.29 5.42
CA LEU A 36 5.53 14.63 4.51
C LEU A 36 4.94 14.58 3.09
N ILE A 37 3.70 14.12 2.94
CA ILE A 37 3.01 14.07 1.65
C ILE A 37 2.84 15.50 1.09
N GLU A 38 2.45 16.49 1.89
CA GLU A 38 2.37 17.89 1.46
C GLU A 38 3.70 18.38 0.87
N ILE A 39 4.82 18.19 1.57
CA ILE A 39 6.14 18.63 1.12
C ILE A 39 6.54 17.88 -0.18
N LEU A 40 6.24 16.59 -0.27
CA LEU A 40 6.57 15.77 -1.43
C LEU A 40 5.68 16.09 -2.65
N THR A 41 4.47 16.61 -2.44
CA THR A 41 3.49 16.89 -3.50
C THR A 41 3.47 18.36 -3.95
N ASN A 42 4.00 19.29 -3.14
CA ASN A 42 3.97 20.74 -3.42
C ASN A 42 4.79 21.17 -4.65
N ASN A 43 5.71 20.33 -5.12
CA ASN A 43 6.48 20.58 -6.33
C ASN A 43 6.41 19.36 -7.25
N ARG A 44 5.80 19.51 -8.44
CA ARG A 44 5.65 18.45 -9.44
C ARG A 44 6.98 17.74 -9.73
N LEU A 45 8.09 18.47 -9.77
CA LEU A 45 9.41 17.88 -10.04
C LEU A 45 9.87 16.98 -8.88
N MET A 46 9.64 17.41 -7.63
CA MET A 46 9.94 16.60 -6.44
C MET A 46 9.06 15.36 -6.36
N GLY A 47 7.77 15.48 -6.69
CA GLY A 47 6.86 14.34 -6.74
C GLY A 47 7.35 13.25 -7.71
N VAL A 48 7.84 13.64 -8.89
CA VAL A 48 8.43 12.71 -9.86
C VAL A 48 9.72 12.07 -9.33
N ILE A 49 10.63 12.84 -8.75
CA ILE A 49 11.90 12.32 -8.22
C ILE A 49 11.66 11.33 -7.08
N VAL A 50 10.78 11.67 -6.15
CA VAL A 50 10.42 10.84 -4.99
C VAL A 50 9.71 9.57 -5.45
N GLY A 51 8.72 9.69 -6.34
CA GLY A 51 8.02 8.55 -6.92
C GLY A 51 9.01 7.60 -7.60
N THR A 52 9.93 8.15 -8.39
CA THR A 52 10.97 7.35 -9.08
C THR A 52 11.92 6.64 -8.09
N LEU A 53 12.36 7.32 -7.03
CA LEU A 53 13.19 6.71 -5.98
C LEU A 53 12.45 5.59 -5.24
N VAL A 54 11.20 5.82 -4.86
CA VAL A 54 10.36 4.81 -4.20
C VAL A 54 10.15 3.60 -5.11
N THR A 55 9.88 3.81 -6.40
CA THR A 55 9.77 2.73 -7.40
C THR A 55 11.09 1.99 -7.60
N MET A 56 12.23 2.69 -7.65
CA MET A 56 13.55 2.07 -7.73
C MET A 56 13.85 1.19 -6.51
N VAL A 57 13.45 1.62 -5.31
CA VAL A 57 13.67 0.86 -4.06
C VAL A 57 12.73 -0.34 -3.96
N ILE A 58 11.45 -0.16 -4.29
CA ILE A 58 10.47 -1.24 -4.17
C ILE A 58 10.75 -2.32 -5.23
N GLN A 59 11.12 -1.94 -6.48
CA GLN A 59 11.50 -2.72 -7.68
C GLN A 59 10.58 -3.89 -8.10
N SER A 60 9.94 -4.54 -7.14
CA SER A 60 9.07 -5.68 -7.24
C SER A 60 7.69 -5.22 -7.68
N SER A 61 7.36 -5.50 -8.93
CA SER A 61 6.02 -5.35 -9.48
C SER A 61 4.98 -6.07 -8.61
N SER A 62 5.34 -7.24 -8.05
CA SER A 62 4.49 -8.03 -7.16
C SER A 62 4.20 -7.33 -5.83
N ALA A 63 5.21 -6.68 -5.23
CA ALA A 63 5.04 -5.92 -4.00
C ALA A 63 4.13 -4.70 -4.23
N THR A 64 4.32 -4.01 -5.36
CA THR A 64 3.45 -2.89 -5.77
C THR A 64 2.01 -3.34 -5.95
N THR A 65 1.75 -4.47 -6.61
CA THR A 65 0.40 -5.02 -6.77
C THR A 65 -0.26 -5.33 -5.43
N VAL A 66 0.47 -5.97 -4.50
CA VAL A 66 -0.06 -6.27 -3.15
C VAL A 66 -0.39 -4.98 -2.39
N MET A 67 0.43 -3.95 -2.53
CA MET A 67 0.24 -2.66 -1.88
C MET A 67 -1.00 -1.92 -2.43
N VAL A 68 -1.18 -1.91 -3.75
CA VAL A 68 -2.36 -1.31 -4.41
C VAL A 68 -3.65 -2.05 -4.01
N ILE A 69 -3.62 -3.39 -3.98
CA ILE A 69 -4.74 -4.19 -3.44
C ILE A 69 -5.04 -3.81 -1.98
N GLY A 70 -4.00 -3.59 -1.18
CA GLY A 70 -4.12 -3.10 0.20
C GLY A 70 -4.78 -1.71 0.27
N PHE A 71 -4.44 -0.78 -0.62
CA PHE A 71 -5.03 0.56 -0.68
C PHE A 71 -6.50 0.54 -1.12
N VAL A 72 -6.86 -0.34 -2.05
CA VAL A 72 -8.25 -0.55 -2.47
C VAL A 72 -9.08 -1.11 -1.31
N ASN A 73 -8.56 -2.10 -0.59
CA ASN A 73 -9.24 -2.68 0.58
C ASN A 73 -9.34 -1.71 1.76
N ALA A 74 -8.37 -0.80 1.91
CA ALA A 74 -8.41 0.27 2.90
C ALA A 74 -9.35 1.44 2.50
N GLY A 75 -9.94 1.40 1.30
CA GLY A 75 -10.82 2.45 0.79
C GLY A 75 -10.11 3.74 0.39
N ILE A 76 -8.77 3.73 0.29
CA ILE A 76 -7.93 4.88 -0.05
C ILE A 76 -7.89 5.09 -1.57
N MET A 77 -8.05 4.02 -2.35
CA MET A 77 -8.17 4.03 -3.81
C MET A 77 -9.38 3.22 -4.28
N THR A 78 -9.99 3.60 -5.39
CA THR A 78 -11.00 2.77 -6.04
C THR A 78 -10.34 1.74 -6.94
N LEU A 79 -11.05 0.63 -7.24
CA LEU A 79 -10.58 -0.35 -8.24
C LEU A 79 -10.23 0.31 -9.58
N SER A 80 -11.00 1.33 -9.97
CA SER A 80 -10.78 2.09 -11.20
C SER A 80 -9.49 2.93 -11.20
N GLN A 81 -8.97 3.29 -10.02
CA GLN A 81 -7.70 4.01 -9.87
C GLN A 81 -6.49 3.06 -9.78
N ALA A 82 -6.74 1.77 -9.54
CA ALA A 82 -5.72 0.74 -9.35
C ALA A 82 -5.28 0.06 -10.66
N VAL A 83 -6.00 0.28 -11.76
CA VAL A 83 -5.79 -0.35 -13.08
C VAL A 83 -5.57 0.72 -14.14
#